data_AF-A0A0F9K639-F1
#
_entry.id   AF-A0A0F9K639-F1
#
_cell.length_a   1.000
_cell.length_b   1.000
_cell.length_c   1.000
_cell.angle_alpha   90.00
_cell.angle_beta   90.00
_cell.angle_gamma   90.00
#
_symmetry.space_group_name_H-M   'P 1'
#
loop_
_entity.id
_entity.type
_entity.pdbx_description
1 polymer ?
#
loop_
_entity_poly.entity_id
_entity_poly.type
_entity_poly.pdbx_seq_one_letter_code
_entity_poly.pdbx_strand_id
1 'polypeptide(L)' 'MNERIKKLRTQSRQAIPSLSLERALLITEFYMNGAAHKFSAPIGRAKAFKHLMENKKVCINV' A
#
# COMPACT_ATOMS: atom_id res chain seq x y z
N MET A 1 -19.11 2.01 24.84
CA MET A 1 -17.85 2.09 24.06
C MET A 1 -16.70 1.76 24.99
N ASN A 2 -15.94 0.69 24.74
CA ASN A 2 -14.82 0.29 25.60
C ASN A 2 -13.57 1.17 25.37
N GLU A 3 -12.58 1.08 26.26
CA GLU A 3 -11.37 1.91 26.20
C GLU A 3 -10.56 1.69 24.91
N ARG A 4 -10.50 0.44 24.40
CA ARG A 4 -9.86 0.14 23.12
C ARG A 4 -10.49 0.92 21.97
N ILE A 5 -11.82 0.93 21.89
CA ILE A 5 -12.56 1.63 20.84
C ILE A 5 -12.38 3.15 20.98
N LYS A 6 -12.41 3.69 22.21
CA LYS A 6 -12.13 5.12 22.46
C LYS A 6 -10.76 5.53 21.93
N LYS A 7 -9.71 4.76 22.26
CA LYS A 7 -8.34 5.00 21.82
C LYS A 7 -8.21 5.03 20.29
N LEU A 8 -8.68 3.99 19.60
CA LEU A 8 -8.62 3.90 18.14
C LEU A 8 -9.41 5.02 17.45
N ARG A 9 -10.58 5.39 18.00
CA ARG A 9 -11.39 6.49 17.47
C ARG A 9 -10.67 7.83 17.60
N THR A 10 -10.02 8.09 18.74
CA THR A 10 -9.25 9.32 18.94
C THR A 10 -8.07 9.40 17.97
N GLN A 11 -7.31 8.31 17.81
CA GLN A 11 -6.22 8.21 16.83
C GLN A 11 -6.70 8.53 15.41
N SER A 12 -7.82 7.93 14.97
CA SER A 12 -8.38 8.18 13.64
C SER A 12 -8.83 9.62 13.44
N ARG A 13 -9.42 10.26 14.46
CA ARG A 13 -9.94 11.65 14.36
C ARG A 13 -8.84 12.70 14.42
N GLN A 14 -7.74 12.42 15.10
CA GLN A 14 -6.61 13.35 15.26
C GLN A 14 -5.51 13.14 14.21
N ALA A 15 -5.63 12.11 13.37
CA ALA A 15 -4.65 11.83 12.33
C ALA A 15 -4.52 13.03 11.38
N ILE A 16 -3.30 13.51 11.21
CA ILE A 16 -2.98 14.59 10.27
C ILE A 16 -2.97 13.98 8.85
N PRO A 17 -3.73 14.54 7.89
CA PRO A 17 -3.69 14.09 6.50
C PRO A 17 -2.27 14.17 5.94
N SER A 18 -1.84 13.11 5.26
CA SER A 18 -0.51 13.01 4.66
C SER A 18 -0.55 12.19 3.37
N LEU A 19 0.49 12.34 2.54
CA LEU A 19 0.68 11.60 1.30
C LEU A 19 1.95 10.77 1.39
N SER A 20 1.89 9.51 0.97
CA SER A 20 3.05 8.61 0.88
C SER A 20 3.42 8.35 -0.57
N LEU A 21 4.72 8.33 -0.86
CA LEU A 21 5.27 7.95 -2.17
C LEU A 21 5.44 6.43 -2.34
N GLU A 22 5.25 5.64 -1.27
CA GLU A 22 5.56 4.21 -1.23
C GLU A 22 5.01 3.44 -2.43
N ARG A 23 3.70 3.56 -2.69
CA ARG A 23 3.06 2.87 -3.82
C ARG A 23 3.65 3.31 -5.15
N ALA A 24 3.92 4.61 -5.34
CA ALA A 24 4.45 5.12 -6.58
C ALA A 24 5.85 4.57 -6.86
N LEU A 25 6.70 4.47 -5.85
CA LEU A 25 8.04 3.89 -5.95
C LEU A 25 7.97 2.40 -6.30
N LEU A 26 7.21 1.59 -5.54
CA LEU A 26 7.10 0.14 -5.77
C LEU A 26 6.50 -0.20 -7.14
N ILE A 27 5.47 0.53 -7.57
CA ILE A 27 4.89 0.29 -8.89
C ILE A 27 5.86 0.71 -10.00
N THR A 28 6.54 1.84 -9.85
CA THR A 28 7.55 2.29 -10.83
C THR A 28 8.67 1.26 -10.97
N GLU A 29 9.21 0.77 -9.86
CA GLU A 29 10.23 -0.28 -9.82
C GLU A 29 9.79 -1.53 -10.61
N PHE A 30 8.56 -2.02 -10.35
CA PHE A 30 8.02 -3.20 -11.05
C PHE A 30 8.01 -3.03 -12.58
N TYR A 31 7.61 -1.86 -13.07
CA TYR A 31 7.54 -1.58 -14.51
C TYR A 31 8.93 -1.30 -15.12
N MET A 32 9.82 -0.59 -14.42
CA MET A 32 11.18 -0.29 -14.89
C MET A 32 12.02 -1.55 -15.09
N ASN A 33 11.80 -2.59 -14.28
CA ASN A 33 12.51 -3.87 -14.40
C ASN A 33 12.09 -4.70 -15.63
N GLY A 34 11.21 -4.17 -16.49
CA GLY A 34 10.75 -4.82 -17.73
C GLY A 34 9.88 -6.07 -17.49
N ALA A 35 9.55 -6.38 -16.24
CA ALA A 35 8.75 -7.55 -15.87
C ALA A 35 7.35 -7.49 -16.47
N ALA A 36 6.76 -6.29 -16.57
CA ALA A 36 5.43 -6.09 -17.12
C ALA A 36 5.32 -6.43 -18.61
N HIS A 37 6.37 -6.19 -19.41
CA HIS A 37 6.36 -6.41 -20.86
C HIS A 37 6.33 -7.89 -21.25
N LYS A 38 6.63 -8.79 -20.31
CA LYS A 38 6.59 -10.24 -20.49
C LYS A 38 5.17 -10.81 -20.42
N PHE A 39 4.17 -10.00 -20.10
CA PHE A 39 2.81 -10.44 -19.83
C PHE A 39 1.78 -9.61 -20.60
N SER A 40 0.59 -10.19 -20.79
CA SER A 40 -0.57 -9.40 -21.21
C SER A 40 -0.90 -8.34 -20.15
N ALA A 41 -1.50 -7.23 -20.58
CA ALA A 41 -1.79 -6.11 -19.67
C ALA A 41 -2.56 -6.51 -18.40
N PRO A 42 -3.57 -7.41 -18.42
CA PRO A 42 -4.24 -7.87 -17.21
C PRO A 42 -3.30 -8.63 -16.24
N ILE A 43 -2.45 -9.52 -16.76
CA ILE A 43 -1.51 -10.30 -15.94
C ILE A 43 -0.41 -9.38 -15.40
N GLY A 44 0.10 -8.45 -16.21
CA GLY A 44 1.07 -7.44 -15.78
C GLY A 44 0.55 -6.62 -14.60
N ARG A 45 -0.71 -6.15 -14.66
CA ARG A 45 -1.36 -5.45 -13.55
C ARG A 45 -1.53 -6.32 -12.31
N ALA A 46 -1.94 -7.58 -12.47
CA ALA A 46 -2.07 -8.51 -11.34
C ALA A 46 -0.72 -8.74 -10.64
N LYS A 47 0.36 -8.86 -11.41
CA LYS A 47 1.72 -9.01 -10.87
C LYS A 47 2.26 -7.73 -10.23
N ALA A 48 1.97 -6.57 -10.80
CA ALA A 48 2.29 -5.28 -10.17
C ALA A 48 1.60 -5.15 -8.82
N PHE A 49 0.33 -5.56 -8.73
CA PHE A 49 -0.42 -5.59 -7.48
C PHE A 49 0.18 -6.58 -6.47
N LYS A 50 0.58 -7.78 -6.92
CA LYS A 50 1.30 -8.75 -6.09
C LYS A 50 2.58 -8.14 -5.50
N HIS A 51 3.42 -7.53 -6.34
CA HIS A 51 4.65 -6.87 -5.91
C HIS A 51 4.38 -5.75 -4.88
N LEU A 52 3.34 -4.94 -5.11
CA LEU A 52 2.93 -3.92 -4.15
C LEU A 52 2.55 -4.54 -2.78
N MET A 53 1.75 -5.60 -2.77
CA MET A 53 1.30 -6.23 -1.53
C MET A 53 2.42 -6.95 -0.77
N GLU A 54 3.39 -7.53 -1.48
CA GLU A 54 4.54 -8.22 -0.87
C GLU A 54 5.52 -7.25 -0.20
N ASN A 55 5.62 -6.01 -0.69
CA ASN A 55 6.66 -5.06 -0.25
C ASN A 55 6.11 -3.85 0.53
N LYS A 56 4.82 -3.55 0.43
CA LYS A 56 4.20 -2.43 1.15
C LYS A 56 4.31 -2.65 2.67
N LYS A 57 4.64 -1.58 3.41
CA LYS A 57 4.59 -1.56 4.87
C LYS A 57 3.18 -1.79 5.39
N VAL A 58 3.01 -2.79 6.25
CA VAL A 58 1.75 -3.06 6.95
C VAL A 58 1.62 -2.15 8.16
N CYS A 59 0.49 -1.47 8.29
CA CYS A 59 0.20 -0.59 9.43
C CYS A 59 -0.74 -1.32 10.39
N ILE A 60 -0.34 -1.44 11.66
CA ILE A 60 -1.15 -1.97 12.75
C ILE A 60 -1.13 -0.93 13.87
N ASN A 61 -2.26 -0.24 14.08
CA ASN A 61 -2.39 0.74 15.14
C ASN A 61 -2.78 0.05 16.44
N VAL A 62 -2.11 0.44 17.54
CA VAL A 62 -2.33 -0.11 18.89
C VAL A 62 -2.94 0.94 19.80
#